data_AF-A0A950T179-F1
#
_entry.id   AF-A0A950T179-F1
#
_cell.length_a   1.000
_cell.length_b   1.000
_cell.length_c   1.000
_cell.angle_alpha   90.00
_cell.angle_beta   90.00
_cell.angle_gamma   90.00
#
_symmetry.space_group_name_H-M   'P 1'
#
loop_
_entity.id
_entity.type
_entity.pdbx_description
1 polymer ?
#
loop_
_entity_poly.entity_id
_entity_poly.type
_entity_poly.pdbx_seq_one_letter_code
_entity_poly.pdbx_strand_id
1 'polypeptide(L)'
;MNRILQLCTTLPQRWHLSLFEKVILVNSFMLIGEAVAGLWVTSHNLEAHHYLIDTGFIVLATLLTLLINILLLRASFRPLFSLLATIREVSAGQTNARAATSSDSEIGELARAFNSMLDRLEAARLEQTRLILQAQEEERRRIALELHDETGQNLTALLIHTEVLNQSLQAFPSATVAEDARKHLSGGLQQLTRLTQQTLENIRVLAQQLRPSVLDDLGLLAAFRWLVEDSQQRLHLELGLHVDSIHNAAHDLPPAYETTLFRIAQESLTNIVRHAHTRSATIWLGQDEQHISLRIHDDGCGYDATQHHAGSGILGM
;
A
#
# COMPACT_ATOMS: atom_id res chain seq x y z
N MET A 1 0.96 -32.34 -31.04
CA MET A 1 1.99 -31.29 -30.89
C MET A 1 2.72 -31.28 -29.54
N ASN A 2 2.24 -31.99 -28.50
CA ASN A 2 2.89 -32.08 -27.17
C ASN A 2 3.81 -33.29 -26.94
N ARG A 3 3.87 -34.28 -27.84
CA ARG A 3 4.67 -35.52 -27.64
C ARG A 3 6.10 -35.48 -28.19
N ILE A 4 6.42 -34.55 -29.09
CA ILE A 4 7.78 -34.44 -29.67
C ILE A 4 8.72 -33.66 -28.72
N LEU A 5 8.18 -32.78 -27.87
CA LEU A 5 8.93 -32.08 -26.83
C LEU A 5 9.28 -32.96 -25.62
N GLN A 6 8.64 -34.11 -25.43
CA GLN A 6 8.92 -35.04 -24.32
C GLN A 6 10.06 -36.03 -24.60
N LEU A 7 10.46 -36.24 -25.86
CA LEU A 7 11.55 -37.17 -26.16
C LEU A 7 12.94 -36.58 -25.92
N CYS A 8 13.10 -35.26 -25.84
CA CYS A 8 14.39 -34.63 -25.55
C CYS A 8 14.72 -34.51 -24.05
N THR A 9 13.83 -34.95 -23.15
CA THR A 9 14.01 -34.81 -21.69
C THR A 9 14.46 -36.10 -20.98
N THR A 10 14.87 -37.14 -21.72
CA THR A 10 15.30 -38.43 -21.13
C THR A 10 16.73 -38.83 -21.51
N LEU A 11 17.64 -37.85 -21.60
CA LEU A 11 19.08 -38.11 -21.70
C LEU A 11 19.78 -37.76 -20.37
N PRO A 12 20.75 -38.57 -19.91
CA PRO A 12 21.29 -38.52 -18.56
C PRO A 12 22.00 -37.18 -18.28
N GLN A 13 21.56 -36.59 -17.17
CA GLN A 13 21.99 -35.34 -16.55
C GLN A 13 23.45 -35.39 -16.10
N ARG A 14 24.41 -35.14 -17.01
CA ARG A 14 25.85 -34.99 -16.67
C ARG A 14 26.65 -33.92 -17.43
N TRP A 15 26.03 -33.15 -18.31
CA TRP A 15 26.73 -32.11 -19.08
C TRP A 15 25.94 -30.80 -19.00
N HIS A 16 26.41 -29.87 -18.17
CA HIS A 16 25.93 -28.48 -18.12
C HIS A 16 26.43 -27.73 -19.34
N LEU A 17 25.88 -28.05 -20.51
CA LEU A 17 26.14 -27.30 -21.72
C LEU A 17 25.21 -26.07 -21.73
N SER A 18 25.81 -24.89 -21.83
CA SER A 18 25.12 -23.63 -22.08
C SER A 18 24.22 -23.76 -23.31
N LEU A 19 23.19 -22.92 -23.39
CA LEU A 19 22.26 -22.96 -24.51
C LEU A 19 22.99 -22.72 -25.85
N PHE A 20 24.03 -21.89 -25.85
CA PHE A 20 24.91 -21.65 -26.99
C PHE A 20 25.66 -22.92 -27.42
N GLU A 21 26.19 -23.70 -26.49
CA GLU A 21 26.87 -24.97 -26.79
C GLU A 21 25.91 -26.02 -27.32
N LYS A 22 24.67 -26.07 -26.84
CA LYS A 22 23.61 -26.94 -27.39
C LYS A 22 23.28 -26.58 -28.83
N VAL A 23 23.15 -25.28 -29.14
CA VAL A 23 22.91 -24.78 -30.50
C VAL A 23 24.07 -25.17 -31.42
N ILE A 24 25.32 -24.95 -30.98
CA ILE A 24 26.51 -25.31 -31.75
C ILE A 24 26.55 -26.82 -32.00
N LEU A 25 26.38 -27.65 -30.97
CA LEU A 25 26.41 -29.10 -31.12
C LEU A 25 25.35 -29.61 -32.09
N VAL A 26 24.12 -29.10 -32.00
CA VAL A 26 23.04 -29.47 -32.92
C VAL A 26 23.37 -29.03 -34.34
N ASN A 27 23.82 -27.78 -34.55
CA ASN A 27 24.19 -27.29 -35.87
C ASN A 27 25.39 -28.04 -36.47
N SER A 28 26.42 -28.36 -35.67
CA SER A 28 27.56 -29.16 -36.11
C SER A 28 27.14 -30.57 -36.50
N PHE A 29 26.29 -31.22 -35.71
CA PHE A 29 25.77 -32.56 -36.02
C PHE A 29 24.92 -32.54 -37.30
N MET A 30 24.14 -31.49 -37.48
CA MET A 30 23.29 -31.30 -38.66
C MET A 30 24.10 -31.10 -39.94
N LEU A 31 25.13 -30.25 -39.92
CA LEU A 31 26.04 -30.06 -41.05
C LEU A 31 26.79 -31.33 -41.43
N ILE A 32 27.26 -32.10 -40.44
CA ILE A 32 27.92 -33.39 -40.69
C ILE A 32 26.91 -34.37 -41.31
N GLY A 33 25.69 -34.43 -40.80
CA GLY A 33 24.62 -35.26 -41.34
C GLY A 33 24.28 -34.93 -42.79
N GLU A 34 24.18 -33.65 -43.13
CA GLU A 34 23.97 -33.19 -44.51
C GLU A 34 25.11 -33.62 -45.43
N ALA A 35 26.37 -33.43 -45.00
CA ALA A 35 27.54 -33.82 -45.79
C ALA A 35 27.58 -35.34 -46.05
N VAL A 36 27.28 -36.16 -45.04
CA VAL A 36 27.24 -37.63 -45.16
C VAL A 36 26.09 -38.08 -46.05
N ALA A 37 24.90 -37.49 -45.89
CA ALA A 37 23.75 -37.81 -46.72
C ALA A 37 24.00 -37.46 -48.21
N GLY A 38 24.57 -36.27 -48.46
CA GLY A 38 24.95 -35.85 -49.81
C GLY A 38 25.97 -36.79 -50.45
N LEU A 39 26.98 -37.23 -49.68
CA LEU A 39 27.97 -38.19 -50.17
C LEU A 39 27.35 -39.58 -50.42
N TRP A 40 26.47 -40.04 -49.54
CA TRP A 40 25.78 -41.33 -49.68
C TRP A 40 24.91 -41.38 -50.93
N VAL A 41 24.07 -40.35 -51.14
CA VAL A 41 23.24 -40.19 -52.35
C VAL A 41 24.09 -40.19 -53.61
N THR A 42 25.17 -39.38 -53.62
CA THR A 42 26.10 -39.31 -54.76
C THR A 42 26.78 -40.65 -55.05
N SER A 43 27.11 -41.43 -54.01
CA SER A 43 27.80 -42.72 -54.17
C SER A 43 26.91 -43.87 -54.65
N HIS A 44 25.60 -43.82 -54.39
CA HIS A 44 24.67 -44.91 -54.70
C HIS A 44 23.87 -44.70 -56.00
N ASN A 45 23.80 -43.49 -56.56
CA ASN A 45 23.10 -43.17 -57.80
C ASN A 45 24.07 -42.90 -58.98
N LEU A 46 24.74 -43.94 -59.48
CA LEU A 46 25.77 -43.85 -60.53
C LEU A 46 25.24 -43.89 -61.99
N GLU A 47 23.92 -43.91 -62.21
CA GLU A 47 23.32 -43.84 -63.56
C GLU A 47 22.80 -42.44 -63.88
N ALA A 48 23.22 -41.90 -65.04
CA ALA A 48 23.16 -40.49 -65.45
C ALA A 48 21.76 -39.86 -65.65
N HIS A 49 20.68 -40.44 -65.12
CA HIS A 49 19.29 -40.02 -65.37
C HIS A 49 18.50 -39.60 -64.11
N HIS A 50 19.10 -39.58 -62.90
CA HIS A 50 18.39 -39.28 -61.65
C HIS A 50 18.72 -37.93 -60.97
N TYR A 51 19.33 -36.96 -61.68
CA TYR A 51 19.73 -35.65 -61.13
C TYR A 51 18.59 -34.87 -60.42
N LEU A 52 17.34 -35.01 -60.88
CA LEU A 52 16.18 -34.37 -60.24
C LEU A 52 15.87 -34.95 -58.86
N ILE A 53 16.14 -36.24 -58.64
CA ILE A 53 15.92 -36.90 -57.35
C ILE A 53 17.00 -36.47 -56.36
N ASP A 54 18.27 -36.48 -56.80
CA ASP A 54 19.41 -36.11 -55.94
C ASP A 54 19.32 -34.65 -55.48
N THR A 55 19.00 -33.73 -56.39
CA THR A 55 18.80 -32.32 -56.06
C THR A 55 17.59 -32.11 -55.14
N GLY A 56 16.50 -32.87 -55.33
CA GLY A 56 15.34 -32.84 -54.46
C GLY A 56 15.66 -33.25 -53.02
N PHE A 57 16.46 -34.30 -52.82
CA PHE A 57 16.89 -34.74 -51.49
C PHE A 57 17.76 -33.71 -50.77
N ILE A 58 18.71 -33.10 -51.46
CA ILE A 58 19.58 -32.06 -50.88
C ILE A 58 18.74 -30.85 -50.46
N VAL A 59 17.84 -30.37 -51.32
CA VAL A 59 16.96 -29.24 -51.00
C VAL A 59 16.08 -29.55 -49.79
N LEU A 60 15.50 -30.76 -49.72
CA LEU A 60 14.68 -31.17 -48.59
C LEU A 60 15.49 -31.21 -47.27
N ALA A 61 16.72 -31.73 -47.31
CA ALA A 61 17.61 -31.78 -46.15
C ALA A 61 17.94 -30.36 -45.65
N THR A 62 18.32 -29.45 -46.54
CA THR A 62 18.60 -28.05 -46.18
C THR A 62 17.38 -27.33 -45.61
N LEU A 63 16.18 -27.56 -46.16
CA LEU A 63 14.93 -26.99 -45.63
C LEU A 63 14.60 -27.54 -44.24
N LEU A 64 14.79 -28.83 -44.02
CA LEU A 64 14.58 -29.46 -42.71
C LEU A 64 15.57 -28.89 -41.67
N THR A 65 16.82 -28.67 -42.07
CA THR A 65 17.85 -28.00 -41.27
C THR A 65 17.47 -26.59 -40.88
N LEU A 66 17.06 -25.79 -41.86
CA LEU A 66 16.62 -24.43 -41.62
C LEU A 66 15.43 -24.41 -40.65
N LEU A 67 14.45 -25.32 -40.82
CA LEU A 67 13.29 -25.42 -39.95
C LEU A 67 13.68 -25.77 -38.51
N ILE A 68 14.54 -26.78 -38.30
CA ILE A 68 15.00 -27.18 -36.98
C ILE A 68 15.78 -26.05 -36.29
N ASN A 69 16.66 -25.36 -37.01
CA ASN A 69 17.42 -24.24 -36.47
C ASN A 69 16.49 -23.08 -36.05
N ILE A 70 15.50 -22.72 -36.89
CA ILE A 70 14.49 -21.70 -36.55
C ILE A 70 13.70 -22.09 -35.29
N LEU A 71 13.28 -23.35 -35.17
CA LEU A 71 12.54 -23.83 -33.99
C LEU A 71 13.40 -23.77 -32.73
N LEU A 72 14.68 -24.16 -32.83
CA LEU A 72 15.62 -24.16 -31.71
C LEU A 72 15.93 -22.73 -31.24
N LEU A 73 16.17 -21.80 -32.16
CA LEU A 73 16.34 -20.37 -31.84
C LEU A 73 15.08 -19.80 -31.17
N ARG A 74 13.89 -20.08 -31.72
CA ARG A 74 12.63 -19.60 -31.14
C ARG A 74 12.41 -20.11 -29.71
N ALA A 75 12.66 -21.39 -29.46
CA ALA A 75 12.55 -21.96 -28.12
C ALA A 75 13.56 -21.31 -27.15
N SER A 76 14.77 -21.06 -27.64
CA SER A 76 15.89 -20.54 -26.85
C SER A 76 15.74 -19.07 -26.45
N PHE A 77 15.19 -18.23 -27.32
CA PHE A 77 14.98 -16.80 -27.02
C PHE A 77 13.66 -16.48 -26.33
N ARG A 78 12.73 -17.45 -26.26
CA ARG A 78 11.43 -17.24 -25.62
C ARG A 78 11.53 -16.73 -24.16
N PRO A 79 12.41 -17.26 -23.29
CA PRO A 79 12.55 -16.76 -21.92
C PRO A 79 13.04 -15.30 -21.85
N LEU A 80 13.91 -14.89 -22.77
CA LEU A 80 14.41 -13.50 -22.84
C LEU A 80 13.28 -12.51 -23.15
N PHE A 81 12.43 -12.83 -24.13
CA PHE A 81 11.28 -11.98 -24.45
C PHE A 81 10.26 -11.94 -23.31
N SER A 82 10.10 -13.03 -22.57
CA SER A 82 9.26 -13.06 -21.37
C SER A 82 9.80 -12.13 -20.28
N LEU A 83 11.11 -12.15 -20.01
CA LEU A 83 11.74 -11.27 -19.03
C LEU A 83 11.59 -9.79 -19.43
N LEU A 84 11.78 -9.48 -20.72
CA LEU A 84 11.62 -8.12 -21.23
C LEU A 84 10.18 -7.61 -21.14
N ALA A 85 9.20 -8.50 -21.33
CA ALA A 85 7.79 -8.18 -21.10
C ALA A 85 7.52 -7.87 -19.62
N THR A 86 8.01 -8.71 -18.70
CA THR A 86 7.89 -8.46 -17.24
C THR A 86 8.54 -7.14 -16.83
N ILE A 87 9.72 -6.81 -17.36
CA ILE A 87 10.38 -5.52 -17.08
C ILE A 87 9.50 -4.36 -17.54
N ARG A 88 8.87 -4.45 -18.72
CA ARG A 88 7.95 -3.42 -19.23
C ARG A 88 6.72 -3.27 -18.35
N GLU A 89 6.12 -4.38 -17.92
CA GLU A 89 4.97 -4.38 -17.00
C GLU A 89 5.32 -3.70 -15.67
N VAL A 90 6.44 -4.08 -15.05
CA VAL A 90 6.91 -3.45 -13.81
C VAL A 90 7.19 -1.96 -14.03
N SER A 91 7.82 -1.57 -15.15
CA SER A 91 8.08 -0.16 -15.47
C SER A 91 6.80 0.65 -15.72
N ALA A 92 5.72 -0.01 -16.13
CA ALA A 92 4.40 0.58 -16.29
C ALA A 92 3.59 0.63 -14.98
N GLY A 93 4.18 0.22 -13.85
CA GLY A 93 3.57 0.29 -12.51
C GLY A 93 2.98 -1.03 -12.00
N GLN A 94 3.03 -2.12 -12.78
CA GLN A 94 2.51 -3.42 -12.37
C GLN A 94 3.58 -4.19 -11.56
N THR A 95 3.73 -3.83 -10.29
CA THR A 95 4.80 -4.34 -9.42
C THR A 95 4.65 -5.80 -9.00
N ASN A 96 3.48 -6.41 -9.22
CA ASN A 96 3.22 -7.81 -8.88
C ASN A 96 3.72 -8.79 -9.96
N ALA A 97 4.10 -8.30 -11.14
CA ALA A 97 4.63 -9.14 -12.19
C ALA A 97 5.97 -9.77 -11.75
N ARG A 98 6.18 -11.05 -12.06
CA ARG A 98 7.41 -11.78 -11.78
C ARG A 98 7.86 -12.54 -13.03
N ALA A 99 9.16 -12.54 -13.27
CA ALA A 99 9.73 -13.20 -14.44
C ALA A 99 9.72 -14.71 -14.22
N ALA A 100 9.34 -15.47 -15.24
CA ALA A 100 9.37 -16.91 -15.20
C ALA A 100 10.82 -17.42 -15.05
N THR A 101 11.08 -18.17 -13.99
CA THR A 101 12.39 -18.79 -13.75
C THR A 101 12.46 -20.13 -14.46
N SER A 102 13.26 -20.23 -15.51
CA SER A 102 13.58 -21.51 -16.15
C SER A 102 14.77 -22.18 -15.48
N SER A 103 14.76 -23.51 -15.38
CA SER A 103 15.79 -24.29 -14.69
C SER A 103 17.14 -24.25 -15.44
N ASP A 104 18.20 -23.92 -14.70
CA ASP A 104 19.62 -24.04 -15.06
C ASP A 104 20.07 -23.41 -16.39
N SER A 105 19.57 -22.21 -16.71
CA SER A 105 20.13 -21.35 -17.75
C SER A 105 20.61 -20.01 -17.19
N GLU A 106 21.55 -19.37 -17.85
CA GLU A 106 22.05 -18.02 -17.52
C GLU A 106 20.91 -16.98 -17.53
N ILE A 107 19.92 -17.17 -18.40
CA ILE A 107 18.70 -16.34 -18.44
C ILE A 107 17.83 -16.59 -17.20
N GLY A 108 17.79 -17.83 -16.71
CA GLY A 108 17.11 -18.19 -15.46
C GLY A 108 17.78 -17.57 -14.22
N GLU A 109 19.11 -17.48 -14.20
CA GLU A 109 19.84 -16.73 -13.16
C GLU A 109 19.54 -15.24 -13.20
N LEU A 110 19.53 -14.63 -14.39
CA LEU A 110 19.15 -13.23 -14.55
C LEU A 110 17.70 -12.98 -14.09
N ALA A 111 16.77 -13.86 -14.44
CA ALA A 111 15.38 -13.78 -14.00
C ALA A 111 15.25 -13.89 -12.47
N ARG A 112 16.01 -14.79 -11.83
CA ARG A 112 16.06 -14.90 -10.36
C ARG A 112 16.64 -13.65 -9.70
N ALA A 113 17.74 -13.13 -10.22
CA ALA A 113 18.36 -11.90 -9.73
C ALA A 113 17.40 -10.70 -9.87
N PHE A 114 16.68 -10.60 -10.99
CA PHE A 114 15.67 -9.57 -11.21
C PHE A 114 14.50 -9.70 -10.23
N ASN A 115 13.93 -10.89 -10.05
CA ASN A 115 12.86 -11.09 -9.06
C ASN A 115 13.31 -10.75 -7.64
N SER A 116 14.53 -11.13 -7.24
CA SER A 116 15.09 -10.75 -5.93
C SER A 116 15.25 -9.24 -5.76
N MET A 117 15.61 -8.52 -6.83
CA MET A 117 15.63 -7.05 -6.82
C MET A 117 14.23 -6.46 -6.62
N LEU A 118 13.20 -7.03 -7.29
CA LEU A 118 11.82 -6.61 -7.10
C LEU A 118 11.35 -6.80 -5.65
N ASP A 119 11.63 -7.97 -5.07
CA ASP A 119 11.24 -8.27 -3.68
C ASP A 119 11.93 -7.31 -2.68
N ARG A 120 13.20 -6.96 -2.92
CA ARG A 120 13.92 -5.96 -2.11
C ARG A 120 13.34 -4.56 -2.27
N LEU A 121 12.96 -4.17 -3.48
CA LEU A 121 12.34 -2.87 -3.75
C LEU A 121 10.97 -2.78 -3.07
N GLU A 122 10.17 -3.84 -3.12
CA GLU A 122 8.88 -3.94 -2.46
C GLU A 122 9.02 -3.84 -0.94
N ALA A 123 9.94 -4.61 -0.35
CA ALA A 123 10.25 -4.54 1.08
C ALA A 123 10.71 -3.14 1.50
N ALA A 124 11.59 -2.50 0.71
CA ALA A 124 12.06 -1.14 0.99
C ALA A 124 10.92 -0.11 0.92
N ARG A 125 9.99 -0.24 -0.04
CA ARG A 125 8.81 0.64 -0.16
C ARG A 125 7.85 0.49 1.02
N LEU A 126 7.60 -0.75 1.45
CA LEU A 126 6.78 -1.02 2.63
C LEU A 126 7.41 -0.43 3.89
N GLU A 127 8.71 -0.60 4.06
CA GLU A 127 9.44 -0.05 5.21
C GLU A 127 9.47 1.50 5.17
N GLN A 128 9.68 2.11 4.01
CA GLN A 128 9.60 3.56 3.85
C GLN A 128 8.21 4.10 4.20
N THR A 129 7.15 3.45 3.71
CA THR A 129 5.76 3.81 4.03
C THR A 129 5.53 3.71 5.53
N ARG A 130 6.00 2.63 6.17
CA ARG A 130 5.90 2.42 7.62
C ARG A 130 6.59 3.54 8.40
N LEU A 131 7.82 3.90 8.02
CA LEU A 131 8.58 4.98 8.66
C LEU A 131 7.93 6.35 8.49
N ILE A 132 7.38 6.64 7.30
CA ILE A 132 6.66 7.90 7.04
C ILE A 132 5.42 7.99 7.93
N LEU A 133 4.62 6.91 8.02
CA LEU A 133 3.43 6.88 8.86
C LEU A 133 3.79 7.05 10.34
N GLN A 134 4.85 6.39 10.81
CA GLN A 134 5.33 6.55 12.19
C GLN A 134 5.80 7.99 12.47
N ALA A 135 6.57 8.58 11.55
CA ALA A 135 7.00 9.97 11.69
C ALA A 135 5.82 10.95 11.68
N GLN A 136 4.80 10.70 10.86
CA GLN A 136 3.58 11.51 10.86
C GLN A 136 2.80 11.39 12.17
N GLU A 137 2.70 10.19 12.76
CA GLU A 137 2.01 10.01 14.03
C GLU A 137 2.77 10.65 15.20
N GLU A 138 4.09 10.56 15.22
CA GLU A 138 4.93 11.25 16.20
C GLU A 138 4.85 12.78 16.07
N GLU A 139 4.81 13.29 14.83
CA GLU A 139 4.61 14.71 14.58
C GLU A 139 3.23 15.18 15.05
N ARG A 140 2.17 14.40 14.77
CA ARG A 140 0.82 14.68 15.29
C ARG A 140 0.79 14.69 16.82
N ARG A 141 1.51 13.75 17.46
CA ARG A 141 1.69 13.73 18.93
C ARG A 141 2.36 15.00 19.42
N ARG A 142 3.47 15.40 18.81
CA ARG A 142 4.22 16.60 19.19
C ARG A 142 3.35 17.85 19.08
N ILE A 143 2.67 18.05 17.95
CA ILE A 143 1.82 19.23 17.73
C ILE A 143 0.64 19.24 18.72
N ALA A 144 0.00 18.10 18.99
CA ALA A 144 -1.09 18.04 19.95
C ALA A 144 -0.64 18.45 21.36
N LEU A 145 0.55 18.01 21.79
CA LEU A 145 1.14 18.38 23.08
C LEU A 145 1.52 19.87 23.13
N GLU A 146 2.17 20.39 22.10
CA GLU A 146 2.57 21.81 22.02
C GLU A 146 1.35 22.75 22.05
N LEU A 147 0.28 22.39 21.34
CA LEU A 147 -0.99 23.10 21.39
C LEU A 147 -1.62 23.08 22.79
N HIS A 148 -1.62 21.93 23.46
CA HIS A 148 -2.21 21.78 24.78
C HIS A 148 -1.41 22.53 25.86
N ASP A 149 -0.09 22.32 25.88
CA ASP A 149 0.78 22.81 26.94
C ASP A 149 1.07 24.30 26.75
N GLU A 150 1.63 24.71 25.62
CA GLU A 150 2.05 26.12 25.48
C GLU A 150 0.85 27.04 25.17
N THR A 151 0.04 26.67 24.19
CA THR A 151 -1.06 27.55 23.75
C THR A 151 -2.22 27.53 24.76
N GLY A 152 -2.55 26.35 25.29
CA GLY A 152 -3.59 26.20 26.32
C GLY A 152 -3.26 26.92 27.63
N GLN A 153 -2.00 26.84 28.10
CA GLN A 153 -1.58 27.55 29.31
C GLN A 153 -1.60 29.08 29.12
N ASN A 154 -1.13 29.58 27.97
CA ASN A 154 -1.16 31.01 27.66
C ASN A 154 -2.59 31.57 27.65
N LEU A 155 -3.54 30.85 27.06
CA LEU A 155 -4.96 31.26 27.07
C LEU A 155 -5.58 31.18 28.46
N THR A 156 -5.20 30.18 29.25
CA THR A 156 -5.64 30.05 30.66
C THR A 156 -5.12 31.23 31.49
N ALA A 157 -3.86 31.60 31.33
CA ALA A 157 -3.29 32.79 31.97
C ALA A 157 -4.03 34.07 31.54
N LEU A 158 -4.38 34.19 30.26
CA LEU A 158 -5.14 35.33 29.75
C LEU A 158 -6.55 35.41 30.37
N LEU A 159 -7.24 34.27 30.58
CA LEU A 159 -8.51 34.22 31.31
C LEU A 159 -8.37 34.68 32.77
N ILE A 160 -7.30 34.25 33.45
CA ILE A 160 -7.03 34.68 34.83
C ILE A 160 -6.79 36.20 34.86
N HIS A 161 -6.00 36.73 33.94
CA HIS A 161 -5.72 38.16 33.86
C HIS A 161 -6.97 38.99 33.53
N THR A 162 -7.82 38.56 32.59
CA THR A 162 -9.07 39.28 32.29
C THR A 162 -10.03 39.27 33.48
N GLU A 163 -10.08 38.17 34.24
CA GLU A 163 -10.88 38.08 35.46
C GLU A 163 -10.34 38.99 36.57
N VAL A 164 -9.03 39.02 36.80
CA VAL A 164 -8.39 39.94 37.77
C VAL A 164 -8.63 41.40 37.40
N LEU A 165 -8.55 41.76 36.11
CA LEU A 165 -8.85 43.10 35.62
C LEU A 165 -10.32 43.46 35.84
N ASN A 166 -11.23 42.53 35.60
CA ASN A 166 -12.67 42.74 35.81
C ASN A 166 -12.99 42.94 37.30
N GLN A 167 -12.38 42.16 38.19
CA GLN A 167 -12.50 42.32 39.64
C GLN A 167 -11.92 43.67 40.11
N SER A 168 -10.75 44.06 39.59
CA SER A 168 -10.12 45.35 39.89
C SER A 168 -11.02 46.52 39.44
N LEU A 169 -11.64 46.41 38.26
CA LEU A 169 -12.60 47.40 37.76
C LEU A 169 -13.81 47.56 38.69
N GLN A 170 -14.33 46.45 39.21
CA GLN A 170 -15.45 46.44 40.16
C GLN A 170 -15.08 46.99 41.54
N ALA A 171 -13.81 46.88 41.94
CA ALA A 171 -13.31 47.40 43.22
C ALA A 171 -13.09 48.93 43.23
N PHE A 172 -12.98 49.59 42.07
CA PHE A 172 -12.83 51.06 42.02
C PHE A 172 -14.09 51.78 42.49
N PRO A 173 -13.98 52.79 43.38
CA PRO A 173 -15.10 53.61 43.81
C PRO A 173 -15.89 54.22 42.64
N SER A 174 -17.21 54.35 42.79
CA SER A 174 -18.09 54.88 41.74
C SER A 174 -17.72 56.30 41.29
N ALA A 175 -17.05 57.07 42.15
CA ALA A 175 -16.62 58.45 41.88
C ALA A 175 -15.35 58.58 41.00
N THR A 176 -14.55 57.51 40.88
CA THR A 176 -13.23 57.56 40.20
C THR A 176 -13.28 57.28 38.70
N VAL A 177 -14.31 56.60 38.21
CA VAL A 177 -14.47 56.23 36.80
C VAL A 177 -15.88 56.58 36.37
N ALA A 178 -16.01 57.33 35.26
CA ALA A 178 -17.32 57.63 34.68
C ALA A 178 -18.07 56.33 34.37
N GLU A 179 -19.36 56.28 34.70
CA GLU A 179 -20.16 55.05 34.64
C GLU A 179 -20.19 54.44 33.22
N ASP A 180 -20.25 55.28 32.19
CA ASP A 180 -20.19 54.83 30.79
C ASP A 180 -18.83 54.20 30.43
N ALA A 181 -17.73 54.75 30.95
CA ALA A 181 -16.40 54.18 30.76
C ALA A 181 -16.24 52.84 31.49
N ARG A 182 -16.79 52.71 32.70
CA ARG A 182 -16.81 51.44 33.47
C ARG A 182 -17.60 50.38 32.69
N LYS A 183 -18.79 50.70 32.20
CA LYS A 183 -19.61 49.78 31.38
C LYS A 183 -18.89 49.36 30.10
N HIS A 184 -18.26 50.29 29.40
CA HIS A 184 -17.50 49.99 28.18
C HIS A 184 -16.31 49.06 28.46
N LEU A 185 -15.52 49.30 29.51
CA LEU A 185 -14.41 48.42 29.90
C LEU A 185 -14.91 47.03 30.33
N SER A 186 -15.96 46.95 31.15
CA SER A 186 -16.52 45.68 31.59
C SER A 186 -17.04 44.85 30.40
N GLY A 187 -17.75 45.50 29.47
CA GLY A 187 -18.21 44.85 28.23
C GLY A 187 -17.05 44.34 27.38
N GLY A 188 -15.98 45.14 27.24
CA GLY A 188 -14.76 44.74 26.52
C GLY A 188 -14.05 43.54 27.17
N LEU A 189 -13.92 43.53 28.50
CA LEU A 189 -13.33 42.41 29.25
C LEU A 189 -14.19 41.14 29.14
N GLN A 190 -15.51 41.24 29.23
CA GLN A 190 -16.42 40.11 29.02
C GLN A 190 -16.32 39.55 27.60
N GLN A 191 -16.14 40.41 26.60
CA GLN A 191 -15.95 39.98 25.21
C GLN A 191 -14.59 39.28 25.03
N LEU A 192 -13.51 39.82 25.61
CA LEU A 192 -12.21 39.15 25.62
C LEU A 192 -12.27 37.78 26.30
N THR A 193 -12.87 37.69 27.49
CA THR A 193 -13.06 36.40 28.18
C THR A 193 -13.80 35.39 27.32
N ARG A 194 -14.90 35.78 26.67
CA ARG A 194 -15.65 34.90 25.75
C ARG A 194 -14.81 34.44 24.55
N LEU A 195 -14.09 35.35 23.90
CA LEU A 195 -13.23 35.01 22.77
C LEU A 195 -12.09 34.06 23.18
N THR A 196 -11.50 34.27 24.35
CA THR A 196 -10.43 33.41 24.87
C THR A 196 -10.96 32.03 25.25
N GLN A 197 -12.14 31.94 25.87
CA GLN A 197 -12.81 30.66 26.14
C GLN A 197 -13.10 29.89 24.85
N GLN A 198 -13.66 30.58 23.84
CA GLN A 198 -13.94 29.97 22.55
C GLN A 198 -12.66 29.49 21.85
N THR A 199 -11.58 30.26 21.93
CA THR A 199 -10.29 29.90 21.33
C THR A 199 -9.65 28.71 22.05
N LEU A 200 -9.73 28.67 23.39
CA LEU A 200 -9.25 27.54 24.19
C LEU A 200 -10.00 26.26 23.83
N GLU A 201 -11.31 26.34 23.65
CA GLU A 201 -12.13 25.20 23.23
C GLU A 201 -11.75 24.72 21.82
N ASN A 202 -11.58 25.65 20.87
CA ASN A 202 -11.13 25.31 19.52
C ASN A 202 -9.76 24.60 19.53
N ILE A 203 -8.81 25.06 20.35
CA ILE A 203 -7.49 24.42 20.48
C ILE A 203 -7.60 23.01 21.08
N ARG A 204 -8.44 22.83 22.12
CA ARG A 204 -8.68 21.49 22.68
C ARG A 204 -9.23 20.54 21.64
N VAL A 205 -10.23 20.98 20.88
CA VAL A 205 -10.81 20.18 19.79
C VAL A 205 -9.76 19.86 18.72
N LEU A 206 -8.92 20.82 18.32
CA LEU A 206 -7.85 20.58 17.33
C LEU A 206 -6.78 19.61 17.85
N ALA A 207 -6.32 19.77 19.09
CA ALA A 207 -5.35 18.87 19.71
C ALA A 207 -5.91 17.44 19.78
N GLN A 208 -7.17 17.29 20.16
CA GLN A 208 -7.87 15.99 20.20
C GLN A 208 -8.03 15.36 18.81
N GLN A 209 -8.29 16.14 17.76
CA GLN A 209 -8.33 15.65 16.37
C GLN A 209 -6.97 15.15 15.88
N LEU A 210 -5.91 15.88 16.24
CA LEU A 210 -4.54 15.51 15.89
C LEU A 210 -4.13 14.22 16.57
N ARG A 211 -4.38 14.09 17.87
CA ARG A 211 -4.17 12.85 18.62
C ARG A 211 -4.98 12.91 19.92
N PRO A 212 -5.92 11.99 20.16
CA PRO A 212 -6.63 11.96 21.43
C PRO A 212 -5.65 11.48 22.49
N SER A 213 -5.21 12.38 23.38
CA SER A 213 -4.44 12.01 24.58
C SER A 213 -5.20 11.01 25.45
N VAL A 214 -6.54 10.99 25.36
CA VAL A 214 -7.41 9.97 25.93
C VAL A 214 -6.98 8.54 25.54
N LEU A 215 -6.45 8.33 24.33
CA LEU A 215 -5.94 7.02 23.93
C LEU A 215 -4.70 6.64 24.74
N ASP A 216 -3.78 7.57 24.97
CA ASP A 216 -2.57 7.33 25.75
C ASP A 216 -2.84 7.23 27.26
N ASP A 217 -3.75 8.06 27.78
CA ASP A 217 -3.97 8.23 29.22
C ASP A 217 -5.05 7.29 29.78
N LEU A 218 -6.05 6.95 28.96
CA LEU A 218 -7.27 6.23 29.38
C LEU A 218 -7.53 4.95 28.57
N GLY A 219 -6.73 4.70 27.53
CA GLY A 219 -6.76 3.48 26.72
C GLY A 219 -7.84 3.44 25.63
N LEU A 220 -7.78 2.40 24.80
CA LEU A 220 -8.58 2.24 23.58
C LEU A 220 -10.09 2.44 23.79
N LEU A 221 -10.67 1.77 24.78
CA LEU A 221 -12.11 1.82 25.02
C LEU A 221 -12.60 3.22 25.42
N ALA A 222 -11.82 3.95 26.23
CA ALA A 222 -12.15 5.33 26.58
C ALA A 222 -12.05 6.25 25.36
N ALA A 223 -11.05 6.05 24.51
CA ALA A 223 -10.89 6.79 23.27
C ALA A 223 -12.06 6.58 22.30
N PHE A 224 -12.57 5.36 22.17
CA PHE A 224 -13.75 5.07 21.33
C PHE A 224 -15.03 5.71 21.87
N ARG A 225 -15.26 5.70 23.19
CA ARG A 225 -16.38 6.41 23.80
C ARG A 225 -16.32 7.91 23.52
N TRP A 226 -15.14 8.50 23.75
CA TRP A 226 -14.90 9.90 23.45
C TRP A 226 -15.12 10.23 21.98
N LEU A 227 -14.59 9.40 21.06
CA LEU A 227 -14.75 9.60 19.61
C LEU A 227 -16.22 9.61 19.20
N VAL A 228 -17.04 8.73 19.78
CA VAL A 228 -18.48 8.67 19.53
C VAL A 228 -19.16 9.95 20.03
N GLU A 229 -18.90 10.36 21.27
CA GLU A 229 -19.49 11.57 21.84
C GLU A 229 -19.10 12.84 21.06
N ASP A 230 -17.80 13.01 20.73
CA ASP A 230 -17.30 14.14 19.92
C ASP A 230 -17.92 14.15 18.52
N SER A 231 -17.98 12.99 17.87
CA SER A 231 -18.53 12.86 16.53
C SER A 231 -20.04 13.12 16.49
N GLN A 232 -20.80 12.69 17.51
CA GLN A 232 -22.23 13.00 17.61
C GLN A 232 -22.46 14.52 17.69
N GLN A 233 -21.66 15.23 18.48
CA GLN A 233 -21.78 16.67 18.64
C GLN A 233 -21.37 17.45 17.38
N ARG A 234 -20.23 17.07 16.78
CA ARG A 234 -19.63 17.82 15.67
C ARG A 234 -20.21 17.48 14.31
N LEU A 235 -20.53 16.21 14.08
CA LEU A 235 -20.94 15.70 12.77
C LEU A 235 -22.46 15.53 12.65
N HIS A 236 -23.21 15.75 13.74
CA HIS A 236 -24.66 15.57 13.80
C HIS A 236 -25.11 14.17 13.32
N LEU A 237 -24.31 13.15 13.65
CA LEU A 237 -24.52 11.75 13.29
C LEU A 237 -24.94 10.97 14.53
N GLU A 238 -26.01 10.19 14.47
CA GLU A 238 -26.38 9.26 15.54
C GLU A 238 -25.42 8.06 15.54
N LEU A 239 -24.72 7.84 16.65
CA LEU A 239 -23.70 6.80 16.75
C LEU A 239 -23.99 5.82 17.88
N GLY A 240 -23.98 4.53 17.53
CA GLY A 240 -24.00 3.43 18.49
C GLY A 240 -22.61 2.86 18.70
N LEU A 241 -22.24 2.58 19.96
CA LEU A 241 -21.03 1.84 20.31
C LEU A 241 -21.40 0.53 21.02
N HIS A 242 -21.03 -0.59 20.41
CA HIS A 242 -21.15 -1.92 20.99
C HIS A 242 -19.77 -2.49 21.28
N VAL A 243 -19.61 -3.06 22.47
CA VAL A 243 -18.35 -3.59 22.95
C VAL A 243 -18.58 -5.02 23.42
N ASP A 244 -18.07 -5.98 22.66
CA ASP A 244 -18.12 -7.39 23.02
C ASP A 244 -16.88 -7.73 23.85
N SER A 245 -17.07 -8.47 24.97
CA SER A 245 -16.09 -8.79 26.01
C SER A 245 -14.62 -8.56 25.62
N ILE A 246 -14.20 -7.31 25.71
CA ILE A 246 -12.79 -6.96 25.75
C ILE A 246 -12.39 -7.40 27.15
N HIS A 247 -11.79 -8.59 27.27
CA HIS A 247 -11.18 -8.99 28.54
C HIS A 247 -10.28 -7.84 29.00
N ASN A 248 -10.06 -7.66 30.31
CA ASN A 248 -9.17 -6.63 30.86
C ASN A 248 -7.73 -6.63 30.25
N ALA A 249 -7.43 -7.55 29.34
CA ALA A 249 -6.37 -7.58 28.34
C ALA A 249 -6.37 -6.42 27.30
N ALA A 250 -7.25 -5.41 27.39
CA ALA A 250 -7.03 -4.14 26.68
C ALA A 250 -5.65 -3.51 27.02
N HIS A 251 -5.02 -3.93 28.13
CA HIS A 251 -3.65 -3.57 28.49
C HIS A 251 -2.54 -4.34 27.73
N ASP A 252 -2.86 -5.36 26.93
CA ASP A 252 -1.87 -6.16 26.18
C ASP A 252 -1.80 -5.82 24.69
N LEU A 253 -2.65 -4.91 24.19
CA LEU A 253 -2.57 -4.49 22.79
C LEU A 253 -1.39 -3.52 22.61
N PRO A 254 -0.45 -3.77 21.68
CA PRO A 254 0.63 -2.83 21.46
C PRO A 254 0.08 -1.46 21.01
N PRO A 255 0.63 -0.32 21.48
CA PRO A 255 0.10 1.02 21.20
C PRO A 255 -0.10 1.34 19.70
N ALA A 256 0.69 0.71 18.83
CA ALA A 256 0.54 0.83 17.39
C ALA A 256 -0.81 0.30 16.90
N TYR A 257 -1.31 -0.81 17.44
CA TYR A 257 -2.62 -1.37 17.09
C TYR A 257 -3.75 -0.49 17.61
N GLU A 258 -3.66 0.00 18.85
CA GLU A 258 -4.64 0.91 19.42
C GLU A 258 -4.79 2.17 18.57
N THR A 259 -3.65 2.78 18.21
CA THR A 259 -3.61 3.96 17.34
C THR A 259 -4.19 3.65 15.96
N THR A 260 -3.86 2.49 15.39
CA THR A 260 -4.37 2.07 14.07
C THR A 260 -5.89 1.91 14.09
N LEU A 261 -6.43 1.19 15.07
CA LEU A 261 -7.88 1.00 15.22
C LEU A 261 -8.61 2.32 15.40
N PHE A 262 -8.05 3.20 16.24
CA PHE A 262 -8.60 4.53 16.45
C PHE A 262 -8.62 5.36 15.16
N ARG A 263 -7.51 5.37 14.40
CA ARG A 263 -7.41 6.09 13.12
C ARG A 263 -8.38 5.55 12.08
N ILE A 264 -8.53 4.22 12.00
CA ILE A 264 -9.52 3.58 11.13
C ILE A 264 -10.93 4.07 11.50
N ALA A 265 -11.26 4.10 12.78
CA ALA A 265 -12.57 4.60 13.22
C ALA A 265 -12.80 6.07 12.89
N GLN A 266 -11.82 6.93 13.20
CA GLN A 266 -11.88 8.37 12.91
C GLN A 266 -12.07 8.66 11.42
N GLU A 267 -11.29 8.01 10.56
CA GLU A 267 -11.38 8.20 9.11
C GLU A 267 -12.68 7.61 8.56
N SER A 268 -13.12 6.46 9.08
CA SER A 268 -14.40 5.84 8.66
C SER A 268 -15.59 6.74 8.96
N LEU A 269 -15.65 7.34 10.17
CA LEU A 269 -16.69 8.30 10.52
C LEU A 269 -16.65 9.55 9.63
N THR A 270 -15.45 10.04 9.30
CA THR A 270 -15.28 11.16 8.37
C THR A 270 -15.79 10.79 6.97
N ASN A 271 -15.52 9.59 6.50
CA ASN A 271 -15.98 9.09 5.21
C ASN A 271 -17.50 8.91 5.17
N ILE A 272 -18.11 8.39 6.24
CA ILE A 272 -19.57 8.25 6.34
C ILE A 272 -20.25 9.62 6.16
N VAL A 273 -19.78 10.65 6.88
CA VAL A 273 -20.34 12.00 6.78
C VAL A 273 -20.17 12.59 5.38
N ARG A 274 -19.04 12.31 4.72
CA ARG A 274 -18.75 12.84 3.37
C ARG A 274 -19.49 12.11 2.26
N HIS A 275 -19.73 10.81 2.40
CA HIS A 275 -20.09 9.95 1.27
C HIS A 275 -21.36 9.13 1.46
N ALA A 276 -21.72 8.74 2.69
CA ALA A 276 -22.80 7.77 2.92
C ALA A 276 -24.20 8.38 2.82
N HIS A 277 -24.35 9.70 3.00
CA HIS A 277 -25.66 10.37 3.09
C HIS A 277 -26.61 9.79 4.14
N THR A 278 -26.06 9.16 5.20
CA THR A 278 -26.82 8.64 6.33
C THR A 278 -26.78 9.58 7.54
N ARG A 279 -27.69 9.35 8.48
CA ARG A 279 -27.72 10.02 9.79
C ARG A 279 -27.35 9.08 10.94
N SER A 280 -27.11 7.81 10.67
CA SER A 280 -26.76 6.82 11.69
C SER A 280 -25.58 5.95 11.26
N ALA A 281 -24.73 5.61 12.22
CA ALA A 281 -23.72 4.57 12.07
C ALA A 281 -23.49 3.84 13.40
N THR A 282 -22.96 2.63 13.33
CA THR A 282 -22.71 1.79 14.49
C THR A 282 -21.29 1.25 14.46
N ILE A 283 -20.63 1.26 15.62
CA ILE A 283 -19.28 0.75 15.82
C ILE A 283 -19.36 -0.46 16.74
N TRP A 284 -18.76 -1.58 16.33
CA TRP A 284 -18.54 -2.74 17.19
C TRP A 284 -17.04 -2.92 17.39
N LEU A 285 -16.64 -3.02 18.65
CA LEU A 285 -15.28 -3.35 19.06
C LEU A 285 -15.34 -4.64 19.87
N GLY A 286 -14.65 -5.68 19.42
CA GLY A 286 -14.60 -6.97 20.11
C GLY A 286 -13.22 -7.57 20.06
N GLN A 287 -12.85 -8.31 21.10
CA GLN A 287 -11.58 -9.02 21.18
C GLN A 287 -11.82 -10.49 21.56
N ASP A 288 -11.19 -11.41 20.83
CA ASP A 288 -11.06 -12.81 21.21
C ASP A 288 -9.61 -13.10 21.67
N GLU A 289 -9.29 -14.36 22.00
CA GLU A 289 -7.96 -14.74 22.51
C GLU A 289 -6.81 -14.42 21.54
N GLN A 290 -7.07 -14.27 20.23
CA GLN A 290 -6.04 -14.11 19.21
C GLN A 290 -6.20 -12.87 18.33
N HIS A 291 -7.38 -12.25 18.30
CA HIS A 291 -7.71 -11.17 17.38
C HIS A 291 -8.50 -10.06 18.05
N ILE A 292 -8.26 -8.83 17.58
CA ILE A 292 -9.11 -7.69 17.82
C ILE A 292 -9.87 -7.37 16.54
N SER A 293 -11.16 -7.10 16.66
CA SER A 293 -12.08 -6.81 15.56
C SER A 293 -12.73 -5.46 15.77
N LEU A 294 -12.65 -4.63 14.73
CA LEU A 294 -13.36 -3.36 14.64
C LEU A 294 -14.28 -3.45 13.43
N ARG A 295 -15.58 -3.28 13.65
CA ARG A 295 -16.59 -3.19 12.60
C ARG A 295 -17.26 -1.83 12.68
N ILE A 296 -17.42 -1.17 11.55
CA ILE A 296 -18.12 0.09 11.42
C ILE A 296 -19.14 -0.11 10.32
N HIS A 297 -20.41 0.13 10.64
CA HIS A 297 -21.53 -0.03 9.73
C HIS A 297 -22.27 1.29 9.62
N ASP A 298 -22.61 1.65 8.40
CA ASP A 298 -23.46 2.78 8.08
C ASP A 298 -24.60 2.31 7.17
N ASP A 299 -25.74 2.98 7.25
CA ASP A 299 -26.92 2.67 6.43
C ASP A 299 -27.00 3.56 5.18
N GLY A 300 -25.85 3.96 4.65
CA GLY A 300 -25.74 4.87 3.53
C GLY A 300 -25.90 4.25 2.14
N CYS A 301 -25.55 5.02 1.12
CA CYS A 301 -25.69 4.62 -0.28
C CYS A 301 -24.65 3.60 -0.77
N GLY A 302 -23.62 3.29 0.03
CA GLY A 302 -22.52 2.41 -0.36
C GLY A 302 -21.68 2.97 -1.52
N TYR A 303 -20.91 2.10 -2.18
CA TYR A 303 -20.11 2.44 -3.36
C TYR A 303 -20.11 1.31 -4.40
N ASP A 304 -19.87 1.66 -5.67
CA ASP A 304 -19.76 0.70 -6.77
C ASP A 304 -18.32 0.14 -6.86
N ALA A 305 -18.15 -1.14 -6.51
CA ALA A 305 -16.85 -1.81 -6.50
C ALA A 305 -16.20 -1.94 -7.90
N THR A 306 -16.93 -1.66 -8.98
CA THR A 306 -16.41 -1.73 -10.36
C THR A 306 -15.81 -0.42 -10.86
N GLN A 307 -16.08 0.70 -10.20
CA GLN A 307 -15.56 2.02 -10.56
C GLN A 307 -14.30 2.34 -9.74
N HIS A 308 -13.12 2.05 -10.31
CA HIS A 308 -11.85 2.45 -9.70
C HIS A 308 -11.68 3.97 -9.79
N HIS A 309 -11.77 4.66 -8.66
CA HIS A 309 -11.37 6.05 -8.54
C HIS A 309 -9.99 6.12 -7.90
N ALA A 310 -9.05 6.83 -8.55
CA ALA A 310 -7.72 7.04 -8.02
C ALA A 310 -7.77 7.92 -6.77
N GLY A 311 -7.72 7.29 -5.59
CA GLY A 311 -7.65 7.94 -4.29
C GLY A 311 -6.83 7.08 -3.31
N SER A 312 -6.23 7.69 -2.28
CA SER A 312 -5.31 6.99 -1.36
C SER A 312 -6.02 6.23 -0.21
N GLY A 313 -7.29 5.86 -0.38
CA GLY A 313 -8.09 5.13 0.61
C GLY A 313 -8.15 3.62 0.31
N ILE A 314 -9.22 2.94 0.75
CA ILE A 314 -9.50 1.51 0.44
C ILE A 314 -9.47 1.22 -1.08
N LEU A 315 -9.67 2.24 -1.93
CA LEU A 315 -9.56 2.18 -3.39
C LEU A 315 -8.12 2.30 -3.94
N GLY A 316 -7.12 2.51 -3.09
CA GLY A 316 -5.70 2.67 -3.46
C GLY A 316 -4.78 1.54 -3.01
N MET A 317 -5.31 0.53 -2.30
CA MET A 317 -4.66 -0.76 -2.05
C MET A 317 -5.18 -1.79 -3.05
#